data_AF-A0A370ALZ0-F1
#
_entry.id   AF-A0A370ALZ0-F1
#
_cell.length_a   1.000
_cell.length_b   1.000
_cell.length_c   1.000
_cell.angle_alpha   90.00
_cell.angle_beta   90.00
_cell.angle_gamma   90.00
#
_symmetry.space_group_name_H-M   'P 1'
#
loop_
_entity.id
_entity.type
_entity.pdbx_description
1 polymer ?
#
loop_
_entity_poly.entity_id
_entity_poly.type
_entity_poly.pdbx_seq_one_letter_code
_entity_poly.pdbx_strand_id
1 'polypeptide(L)' 'MTIQQWIKNQSPSLQMEIYKRISHFLSNNELKYIMQGVADGRNMMLLHEELGLFEKYQIDMLRMMDIIRKNHLDEVNM' A
#
# COMPACT_ATOMS: atom_id res chain seq x y z
N MET A 1 -3.72 9.31 -12.64
CA MET A 1 -3.10 8.08 -12.13
C MET A 1 -3.51 7.90 -10.68
N THR A 2 -4.13 6.78 -10.32
CA THR A 2 -4.47 6.49 -8.91
C THR A 2 -3.23 6.05 -8.13
N ILE A 3 -3.26 6.12 -6.80
CA ILE A 3 -2.16 5.63 -5.94
C ILE A 3 -1.88 4.15 -6.24
N GLN A 4 -2.94 3.35 -6.43
CA GLN A 4 -2.82 1.93 -6.78
C GLN A 4 -2.10 1.73 -8.13
N GLN A 5 -2.42 2.54 -9.14
CA GLN A 5 -1.75 2.48 -10.45
C GLN A 5 -0.28 2.88 -10.32
N TRP A 6 0.04 3.90 -9.53
CA TRP A 6 1.42 4.30 -9.30
C TRP A 6 2.24 3.20 -8.62
N ILE A 7 1.68 2.54 -7.59
CA ILE A 7 2.33 1.41 -6.90
C ILE A 7 2.58 0.26 -7.88
N LYS A 8 1.56 -0.12 -8.68
CA LYS A 8 1.68 -1.22 -9.66
C LYS A 8 2.75 -0.99 -10.73
N ASN A 9 3.09 0.27 -11.01
CA ASN A 9 4.14 0.62 -11.98
C ASN A 9 5.57 0.55 -11.40
N GLN A 10 5.72 0.35 -10.09
CA GLN A 10 7.03 0.24 -9.44
C GLN A 10 7.64 -1.15 -9.58
N SER A 11 8.94 -1.30 -9.34
CA SER A 11 9.61 -2.60 -9.28
C SER A 11 9.01 -3.49 -8.17
N PRO A 12 9.04 -4.83 -8.29
CA PRO A 12 8.49 -5.73 -7.26
C PRO A 12 9.09 -5.53 -5.86
N SER A 13 10.37 -5.19 -5.77
CA SER A 13 11.05 -4.87 -4.50
C SER A 13 10.46 -3.61 -3.86
N LEU A 14 10.27 -2.55 -4.65
CA LEU A 14 9.73 -1.28 -4.18
C LEU A 14 8.23 -1.40 -3.84
N GLN A 15 7.46 -2.17 -4.61
CA GLN A 15 6.08 -2.50 -4.28
C GLN A 15 5.99 -3.14 -2.90
N MET A 16 6.84 -4.12 -2.60
CA MET A 16 6.88 -4.79 -1.31
C MET A 16 7.18 -3.82 -0.16
N GLU A 17 8.14 -2.91 -0.34
CA GLU A 17 8.47 -1.88 0.66
C GLU A 17 7.31 -0.90 0.89
N ILE A 18 6.63 -0.48 -0.19
CA ILE A 18 5.43 0.37 -0.10
C ILE A 18 4.33 -0.34 0.69
N TYR A 19 4.02 -1.60 0.38
CA TYR A 19 2.99 -2.36 1.09
C TYR A 19 3.34 -2.59 2.56
N LYS A 20 4.62 -2.82 2.90
CA LYS A 20 5.06 -2.88 4.31
C LYS A 20 4.77 -1.58 5.04
N ARG A 21 5.10 -0.43 4.45
CA ARG A 21 4.82 0.88 5.06
C ARG A 21 3.33 1.18 5.13
N ILE A 22 2.55 0.78 4.13
CA ILE A 22 1.08 0.90 4.15
C ILE A 22 0.51 0.20 5.39
N SER A 23 1.04 -0.96 5.74
CA SER A 23 0.57 -1.72 6.89
C SER A 23 0.68 -0.98 8.24
N HIS A 24 1.58 0.01 8.34
CA HIS A 24 1.75 0.83 9.55
C HIS A 24 0.63 1.88 9.73
N PHE A 25 -0.14 2.22 8.70
CA PHE A 25 -1.27 3.13 8.82
C PHE A 25 -2.56 2.42 9.26
N LEU A 26 -2.58 1.10 9.12
CA LEU A 26 -3.74 0.29 9.44
C LEU A 26 -3.94 0.23 10.96
N SER A 27 -5.17 0.41 11.40
CA SER A 27 -5.54 0.05 12.77
C SER A 27 -5.37 -1.46 12.98
N ASN A 28 -5.21 -1.87 14.24
CA ASN A 28 -5.12 -3.29 14.60
C ASN A 28 -6.31 -4.12 14.08
N ASN A 29 -7.50 -3.52 13.99
CA ASN A 29 -8.69 -4.19 13.47
C ASN A 29 -8.62 -4.41 11.96
N GLU A 30 -8.15 -3.42 11.20
CA GLU A 30 -7.96 -3.52 9.74
C GLU A 30 -6.85 -4.50 9.40
N LEU A 31 -5.75 -4.45 10.14
CA LEU A 31 -4.65 -5.39 10.00
C LEU A 31 -5.11 -6.82 10.26
N LYS A 32 -5.87 -7.04 11.36
CA LYS A 32 -6.44 -8.35 11.68
C LYS A 32 -7.39 -8.85 10.59
N TYR A 33 -8.23 -7.98 10.03
CA TYR A 33 -9.12 -8.32 8.92
C TYR A 33 -8.34 -8.77 7.69
N ILE A 34 -7.33 -8.01 7.29
CA ILE A 34 -6.49 -8.33 6.13
C ILE A 34 -5.72 -9.63 6.35
N MET A 35 -5.11 -9.80 7.53
CA MET A 35 -4.36 -11.02 7.86
C MET A 35 -5.23 -12.27 7.81
N GLN A 36 -6.44 -12.19 8.37
CA GLN A 36 -7.39 -13.31 8.32
C GLN A 36 -7.80 -13.62 6.88
N GLY A 37 -8.16 -12.60 6.10
CA GLY A 37 -8.55 -12.80 4.71
C GLY A 37 -7.44 -13.39 3.84
N VAL A 38 -6.18 -12.99 4.05
CA VAL A 38 -5.02 -13.57 3.36
C VAL A 38 -4.79 -15.02 3.80
N ALA A 39 -4.92 -15.33 5.09
CA ALA A 39 -4.84 -16.71 5.60
C ALA A 39 -5.92 -17.61 4.97
N ASP A 40 -7.09 -17.05 4.67
CA ASP A 40 -8.18 -17.72 3.98
C ASP A 40 -8.01 -17.76 2.44
N GLY A 41 -6.85 -17.34 1.92
CA GLY A 41 -6.52 -17.37 0.49
C GLY A 41 -7.12 -16.23 -0.34
N ARG A 42 -7.70 -15.20 0.29
CA ARG A 42 -8.28 -14.05 -0.42
C ARG A 42 -7.19 -13.10 -0.92
N ASN A 43 -7.49 -12.42 -2.02
CA ASN A 43 -6.58 -11.44 -2.58
C ASN A 43 -6.45 -10.21 -1.67
N MET A 44 -5.21 -9.90 -1.28
CA MET A 44 -4.89 -8.77 -0.39
C MET A 44 -5.40 -7.43 -0.94
N MET A 45 -5.32 -7.19 -2.26
CA MET A 45 -5.78 -5.94 -2.87
C MET A 45 -7.29 -5.76 -2.71
N LEU A 46 -8.07 -6.83 -2.93
CA LEU A 46 -9.54 -6.79 -2.72
C LEU A 46 -9.91 -6.49 -1.27
N LEU A 47 -9.19 -7.08 -0.30
CA LEU A 47 -9.39 -6.79 1.13
C LEU A 47 -9.13 -5.32 1.47
N HIS A 48 -8.15 -4.69 0.82
CA HIS A 48 -7.86 -3.26 1.01
C HIS A 48 -8.91 -2.35 0.35
N GLU A 49 -9.49 -2.79 -0.77
CA GLU A 49 -10.59 -2.08 -1.44
C GLU A 49 -11.88 -2.15 -0.63
N GLU A 50 -12.23 -3.32 -0.09
CA GLU A 50 -13.42 -3.51 0.77
C GLU A 50 -13.39 -2.62 2.02
N LEU A 51 -12.20 -2.42 2.60
CA LEU A 51 -11.98 -1.53 3.74
C LEU A 51 -11.87 -0.04 3.34
N GLY A 52 -11.92 0.29 2.05
CA GLY A 52 -11.78 1.68 1.57
C GLY A 52 -10.44 2.32 1.95
N LEU A 53 -9.38 1.53 2.15
CA LEU A 53 -8.13 2.01 2.76
C LEU A 53 -7.42 3.06 1.92
N PHE A 54 -7.53 2.98 0.60
CA PHE A 54 -6.92 3.94 -0.32
C PHE A 54 -7.55 5.33 -0.23
N GLU A 55 -8.86 5.43 0.07
CA GLU A 55 -9.53 6.71 0.33
C GLU A 55 -9.28 7.15 1.77
N LYS A 56 -9.43 6.25 2.73
CA LYS A 56 -9.28 6.54 4.16
C LYS A 56 -7.89 7.09 4.51
N TYR A 57 -6.84 6.51 3.92
CA TYR A 57 -5.44 6.87 4.21
C TYR A 57 -4.77 7.63 3.07
N GLN A 58 -5.55 8.23 2.16
CA GLN A 58 -5.02 8.88 0.96
C GLN A 58 -3.91 9.91 1.25
N ILE A 59 -4.10 10.74 2.28
CA ILE A 59 -3.13 11.79 2.66
C ILE A 59 -1.83 11.18 3.18
N ASP A 60 -1.91 10.16 4.04
CA ASP A 60 -0.74 9.48 4.59
C ASP A 60 0.01 8.71 3.50
N MET A 61 -0.73 8.09 2.57
CA MET A 61 -0.14 7.45 1.39
C MET A 61 0.60 8.45 0.50
N LEU A 62 0.04 9.64 0.24
CA LEU A 62 0.72 10.68 -0.53
C LEU A 62 2.01 11.15 0.15
N ARG A 63 1.98 11.38 1.47
CA ARG A 63 3.19 11.75 2.24
C ARG A 63 4.25 10.66 2.19
N MET A 64 3.85 9.41 2.32
CA MET A 64 4.75 8.27 2.22
C MET A 64 5.37 8.17 0.83
N MET A 65 4.59 8.37 -0.23
CA MET A 65 5.09 8.37 -1.61
C MET A 65 6.15 9.43 -1.82
N ASP A 66 5.98 10.64 -1.26
CA ASP A 66 6.99 11.69 -1.33
C ASP A 66 8.28 11.31 -0.59
N ILE A 67 8.17 10.63 0.55
CA ILE A 67 9.34 10.11 1.30
C ILE A 67 10.06 9.04 0.48
N ILE A 68 9.32 8.09 -0.10
CA ILE A 68 9.89 7.00 -0.90
C ILE A 68 10.56 7.56 -2.15
N ARG A 69 9.93 8.51 -2.85
CA ARG A 69 10.53 9.19 -4.01
C ARG A 69 11.84 9.90 -3.67
N LYS A 70 11.91 10.54 -2.50
CA LYS A 70 13.15 11.20 -2.04
C LYS A 70 14.26 10.19 -1.70
N ASN A 71 13.89 9.05 -1.13
CA ASN A 71 14.86 8.06 -0.64
C ASN A 71 15.27 7.01 -1.69
N HIS A 72 14.45 6.80 -2.72
CA HIS A 72 14.64 5.80 -3.78
C HIS A 72 14.53 6.44 -5.17
N LEU A 73 15.18 7.60 -5.34
CA LEU A 73 15.03 8.46 -6.52
C LEU A 73 15.38 7.74 -7.83
N ASP A 74 16.35 6.81 -7.77
CA ASP A 74 16.84 6.04 -8.93
C ASP A 74 16.04 4.76 -9.22
N GLU A 75 15.16 4.34 -8.30
CA GLU A 75 14.38 3.09 -8.42
C GLU A 75 12.90 3.33 -8.75
N VAL A 76 12.42 4.57 -8.61
CA VAL A 76 11.04 4.94 -8.91
C VAL A 76 10.85 5.08 -10.41
N ASN A 77 9.94 4.28 -10.96
CA ASN A 77 9.49 4.45 -12.33
C ASN A 77 8.52 5.65 -12.40
N MET A 78 8.90 6.65 -13.20
CA MET A 78 8.09 7.84 -13.51
C MET A 78 7.07 7.58 -14.60
#